data_AF-A0A9N8H5S9-F1
#
_entry.id   AF-A0A9N8H5S9-F1
#
_cell.length_a   1.000
_cell.length_b   1.000
_cell.length_c   1.000
_cell.angle_alpha   90.00
_cell.angle_beta   90.00
_cell.angle_gamma   90.00
#
_symmetry.space_group_name_H-M   'P 1'
#
loop_
_entity.id
_entity.type
_entity.pdbx_description
1 polymer ?
#
loop_
_entity_poly.entity_id
_entity_poly.type
_entity_poly.pdbx_seq_one_letter_code
_entity_poly.pdbx_strand_id
1 'polypeptide(L)'
;MFSTSRIAAKSVLRLAQRRTLIAQPTRAAWKIGETSTGASISTKFDLPDPGRSDDCYIHGKKPLQLTKIVATIGPTSEQLEPLTEVVKNGMSVMRLNFSHATKEEVELRCTNLEIAEKKLSPAGAPETQQIRSLLLDTRGPEIRSGKLKNDHSGHETITLQKGNKITLQTSKQYEEEGSDENNLFINYAGLSKSLNPGMNVLLDDGVVIMTVDSVGDGSVVCSIDNTGEIRSRAGVNLPMAETDLPAMSDKDKADIKYGMTKDIDFIAASFVQTADGVREIKQYVKDCAKELGLPDDYSLPKIISKIESGSGLKHFDEILTESDGIMVARGDLGVEIPIQQVTNAQKEMVAACNAVGKPVIVATQMLESMAKNPRPTRAEVSDVTNAVYDGADAVMLSGETAKGKYPVDAIRTMNEIILAAEGYSFSGGLGSEKTKIRQPFIGPKTPNSSIARGAVSAAETRDASAIIVLGDEQELAQHVSSYRPSVPILAFCANSKMARQLILNRAIHPIVGLGDVPPEKKPAAAIKLAKELGHVQAGQNVVLVHIDDEEDLGHAETLQLVSVP
;
A
#
# COMPACT_ATOMS: atom_id res chain seq x y z
N MET A 1 -15.06 -69.72 25.95
CA MET A 1 -15.29 -70.26 27.30
C MET A 1 -15.64 -69.11 28.22
N PHE A 2 -16.75 -69.27 28.94
CA PHE A 2 -17.18 -68.58 30.19
C PHE A 2 -15.99 -68.11 31.07
N SER A 3 -16.06 -67.13 31.97
CA SER A 3 -17.14 -66.59 32.79
C SER A 3 -16.58 -65.39 33.60
N THR A 4 -17.43 -64.43 33.95
CA THR A 4 -17.72 -63.84 35.29
C THR A 4 -16.60 -63.76 36.37
N SER A 5 -16.48 -62.79 37.29
CA SER A 5 -17.45 -62.00 38.09
C SER A 5 -16.60 -61.08 39.01
N ARG A 6 -16.93 -59.79 39.21
CA ARG A 6 -17.66 -59.16 40.35
C ARG A 6 -17.08 -59.36 41.77
N ILE A 7 -17.36 -58.33 42.60
CA ILE A 7 -17.34 -58.20 44.10
C ILE A 7 -16.20 -57.23 44.55
N ALA A 8 -16.35 -56.24 45.42
CA ALA A 8 -17.42 -55.54 46.16
C ALA A 8 -16.74 -54.30 46.84
N ALA A 9 -17.29 -53.09 46.81
CA ALA A 9 -18.34 -52.48 47.66
C ALA A 9 -17.88 -51.89 49.02
N LYS A 10 -18.39 -50.66 49.29
CA LYS A 10 -18.59 -49.94 50.58
C LYS A 10 -17.34 -49.24 51.16
N SER A 11 -17.37 -48.03 51.75
CA SER A 11 -18.43 -47.20 52.35
C SER A 11 -17.85 -45.79 52.68
N VAL A 12 -18.51 -44.67 52.34
CA VAL A 12 -19.41 -43.80 53.15
C VAL A 12 -18.73 -42.67 53.98
N LEU A 13 -19.02 -41.43 53.52
CA LEU A 13 -19.22 -40.13 54.20
C LEU A 13 -18.21 -39.57 55.23
N ARG A 14 -17.76 -38.32 54.98
CA ARG A 14 -18.06 -37.16 55.85
C ARG A 14 -18.05 -35.82 55.09
N LEU A 15 -18.94 -34.95 55.56
CA LEU A 15 -19.38 -33.67 55.01
C LEU A 15 -18.46 -32.48 55.38
N ALA A 16 -18.56 -31.45 54.54
CA ALA A 16 -18.69 -30.02 54.88
C ALA A 16 -17.45 -29.08 54.95
N GLN A 17 -17.53 -28.06 54.07
CA GLN A 17 -17.22 -26.64 54.24
C GLN A 17 -15.74 -26.16 54.16
N ARG A 18 -15.36 -25.53 53.04
CA ARG A 18 -15.35 -24.04 52.87
C ARG A 18 -14.83 -23.65 51.48
N ARG A 19 -15.33 -22.49 51.03
CA ARG A 19 -15.17 -21.86 49.71
C ARG A 19 -13.74 -21.37 49.41
N THR A 20 -13.49 -21.32 48.10
CA THR A 20 -12.67 -20.38 47.31
C THR A 20 -11.16 -20.33 47.53
N LEU A 21 -10.44 -20.87 46.55
CA LEU A 21 -9.38 -20.16 45.84
C LEU A 21 -9.38 -20.66 44.39
N ILE A 22 -9.74 -19.76 43.47
CA ILE A 22 -9.54 -19.92 42.03
C ILE A 22 -8.05 -19.73 41.79
N ALA A 23 -7.35 -20.81 41.45
CA ALA A 23 -6.03 -20.74 40.81
C ALA A 23 -5.75 -22.04 40.05
N GLN A 24 -5.60 -21.87 38.73
CA GLN A 24 -5.01 -22.75 37.69
C GLN A 24 -5.77 -24.01 37.26
N PRO A 25 -5.78 -24.23 35.93
CA PRO A 25 -5.10 -25.41 35.42
C PRO A 25 -3.97 -25.01 34.48
N THR A 26 -2.74 -25.14 34.97
CA THR A 26 -1.63 -25.59 34.15
C THR A 26 -1.81 -27.10 33.88
N ARG A 27 -1.30 -27.54 32.73
CA ARG A 27 -1.28 -28.92 32.14
C ARG A 27 -2.51 -29.28 31.32
N ALA A 28 -2.39 -29.28 29.99
CA ALA A 28 -1.67 -30.29 29.19
C ALA A 28 -2.22 -31.71 29.40
N ALA A 29 -3.08 -32.14 28.46
CA ALA A 29 -3.25 -33.55 28.13
C ALA A 29 -3.64 -33.61 26.64
N TRP A 30 -2.66 -33.96 25.82
CA TRP A 30 -2.84 -34.30 24.41
C TRP A 30 -3.23 -35.77 24.37
N LYS A 31 -4.38 -36.10 23.80
CA LYS A 31 -4.67 -37.46 23.34
C LYS A 31 -5.21 -37.37 21.93
N ILE A 32 -4.33 -37.60 20.97
CA ILE A 32 -4.72 -38.01 19.62
C ILE A 32 -4.26 -39.47 19.54
N GLY A 33 -5.21 -40.35 19.21
CA GLY A 33 -4.95 -41.78 19.09
C GLY A 33 -3.80 -42.05 18.12
N GLU A 34 -2.99 -43.04 18.47
CA GLU A 34 -1.84 -43.52 17.71
C GLU A 34 -2.19 -43.67 16.22
N THR A 35 -1.65 -42.78 15.38
CA THR A 35 -1.47 -43.08 13.97
C THR A 35 -0.18 -43.87 13.84
N SER A 36 -0.17 -44.86 12.95
CA SER A 36 0.90 -45.86 12.76
C SER A 36 2.26 -45.30 12.29
N THR A 37 2.46 -43.98 12.37
CA THR A 37 3.67 -43.27 11.95
C THR A 37 4.26 -42.35 13.03
N GLY A 38 3.70 -42.32 14.25
CA GLY A 38 4.31 -41.62 15.39
C GLY A 38 4.36 -40.08 15.29
N ALA A 39 3.71 -39.47 14.30
CA ALA A 39 3.62 -38.02 14.15
C ALA A 39 2.36 -37.48 14.84
N SER A 40 2.53 -36.67 15.89
CA SER A 40 1.44 -35.89 16.50
C SER A 40 1.41 -34.49 15.92
N ILE A 41 0.31 -34.10 15.27
CA ILE A 41 0.04 -32.71 14.87
C ILE A 41 -0.88 -32.09 15.93
N SER A 42 -0.53 -30.91 16.45
CA SER A 42 -1.48 -30.06 17.19
C SER A 42 -1.50 -28.69 16.58
N THR A 43 -2.70 -28.34 16.14
CA THR A 43 -3.04 -27.00 15.71
C THR A 43 -3.81 -26.37 16.86
N LYS A 44 -3.12 -25.62 17.72
CA LYS A 44 -3.79 -24.74 18.69
C LYS A 44 -4.18 -23.46 17.96
N PHE A 45 -5.46 -23.15 17.94
CA PHE A 45 -5.94 -21.85 17.47
C PHE A 45 -5.80 -20.87 18.63
N ASP A 46 -4.69 -20.12 18.67
CA ASP A 46 -4.54 -18.96 19.55
C ASP A 46 -5.12 -17.74 18.82
N LEU A 47 -6.43 -17.78 18.59
CA LEU A 47 -7.16 -16.69 17.97
C LEU A 47 -7.68 -15.76 19.07
N PRO A 48 -7.57 -14.43 18.91
CA PRO A 48 -8.12 -13.48 19.86
C PRO A 48 -9.63 -13.69 20.05
N ASP A 49 -10.15 -13.42 21.26
CA ASP A 49 -11.55 -13.58 21.62
C ASP A 49 -12.40 -12.56 20.80
N PRO A 50 -13.33 -13.02 19.94
CA PRO A 50 -14.15 -12.12 19.13
C PRO A 50 -15.07 -11.20 19.96
N GLY A 51 -15.24 -11.46 21.26
CA GLY A 51 -15.95 -10.58 22.20
C GLY A 51 -15.13 -9.45 22.81
N ARG A 52 -13.81 -9.39 22.55
CA ARG A 52 -12.90 -8.35 23.06
C ARG A 52 -12.29 -7.57 21.90
N SER A 53 -12.78 -6.35 21.68
CA SER A 53 -12.16 -5.37 20.76
C SER A 53 -10.70 -5.05 21.11
N ASP A 54 -10.30 -5.35 22.36
CA ASP A 54 -9.02 -4.98 22.93
C ASP A 54 -7.95 -6.07 22.73
N ASP A 55 -8.28 -7.22 22.15
CA ASP A 55 -7.32 -8.34 22.03
C ASP A 55 -6.23 -8.09 20.97
N CYS A 56 -6.39 -7.08 20.11
CA CYS A 56 -5.30 -6.58 19.27
C CYS A 56 -4.38 -5.59 20.02
N TYR A 57 -4.70 -5.21 21.27
CA TYR A 57 -3.91 -4.25 22.06
C TYR A 57 -2.83 -4.99 22.86
N ILE A 58 -1.58 -4.64 22.63
CA ILE A 58 -0.46 -5.12 23.44
C ILE A 58 -0.35 -4.19 24.66
N HIS A 59 -0.52 -4.73 25.87
CA HIS A 59 -0.51 -3.97 27.13
C HIS A 59 -1.52 -2.81 27.20
N GLY A 60 -2.71 -2.97 26.61
CA GLY A 60 -3.76 -1.95 26.63
C GLY A 60 -3.51 -0.76 25.70
N LYS A 61 -2.53 -0.84 24.79
CA LYS A 61 -2.33 0.11 23.68
C LYS A 61 -2.41 -0.59 22.33
N LYS A 62 -3.00 0.10 21.35
CA LYS A 62 -3.03 -0.39 19.96
C LYS A 62 -1.59 -0.47 19.45
N PRO A 63 -1.14 -1.63 18.94
CA PRO A 63 0.21 -1.79 18.42
C PRO A 63 0.43 -0.85 17.24
N LEU A 64 1.70 -0.48 17.03
CA LEU A 64 2.09 0.30 15.88
C LEU A 64 1.96 -0.56 14.62
N GLN A 65 1.16 -0.06 13.68
CA GLN A 65 0.88 -0.69 12.41
C GLN A 65 2.14 -0.69 11.51
N LEU A 66 2.56 -1.88 11.04
CA LEU A 66 3.75 -1.98 10.19
C LEU A 66 3.42 -1.66 8.73
N THR A 67 2.36 -2.26 8.18
CA THR A 67 1.86 -2.07 6.81
C THR A 67 1.00 -0.83 6.73
N LYS A 68 1.31 0.09 5.82
CA LYS A 68 0.73 1.43 5.80
C LYS A 68 -0.62 1.46 5.09
N ILE A 69 -1.41 2.50 5.37
CA ILE A 69 -2.67 2.75 4.66
C ILE A 69 -2.54 4.01 3.83
N VAL A 70 -2.70 3.86 2.52
CA VAL A 70 -2.93 4.97 1.59
C VAL A 70 -4.44 5.18 1.49
N ALA A 71 -4.93 6.38 1.74
CA ALA A 71 -6.36 6.67 1.64
C ALA A 71 -6.60 7.82 0.68
N THR A 72 -7.54 7.61 -0.24
CA THR A 72 -7.98 8.67 -1.15
C THR A 72 -8.95 9.56 -0.43
N ILE A 73 -8.62 10.85 -0.30
CA ILE A 73 -9.48 11.82 0.37
C ILE A 73 -10.32 12.56 -0.67
N GLY A 74 -11.61 12.72 -0.38
CA GLY A 74 -12.60 13.28 -1.28
C GLY A 74 -13.83 13.80 -0.53
N PRO A 75 -14.94 14.08 -1.22
CA PRO A 75 -16.11 14.77 -0.66
C PRO A 75 -16.63 14.22 0.68
N THR A 76 -16.53 12.90 0.92
CA THR A 76 -17.03 12.29 2.15
C THR A 76 -16.03 12.29 3.31
N SER A 77 -14.77 12.63 3.06
CA SER A 77 -13.67 12.54 4.03
C SER A 77 -12.79 13.80 4.13
N GLU A 78 -12.99 14.81 3.29
CA GLU A 78 -12.12 15.99 3.21
C GLU A 78 -12.41 17.08 4.25
N GLN A 79 -13.60 17.04 4.88
CA GLN A 79 -13.94 17.95 5.96
C GLN A 79 -13.13 17.61 7.23
N LEU A 80 -12.81 18.63 8.04
CA LEU A 80 -11.88 18.51 9.15
C LEU A 80 -12.21 17.36 10.13
N GLU A 81 -13.47 17.21 10.54
CA GLU A 81 -13.87 16.18 11.49
C GLU A 81 -13.72 14.75 10.92
N PRO A 82 -14.31 14.40 9.76
CA PRO A 82 -14.05 13.12 9.10
C PRO A 82 -12.57 12.85 8.85
N LEU A 83 -11.81 13.85 8.37
CA LEU A 83 -10.39 13.70 8.09
C LEU A 83 -9.60 13.41 9.36
N THR A 84 -9.90 14.11 10.47
CA THR A 84 -9.28 13.85 11.78
C THR A 84 -9.51 12.42 12.22
N GLU A 85 -10.72 11.88 12.06
CA GLU A 85 -11.01 10.50 12.43
C GLU A 85 -10.32 9.50 11.46
N VAL A 86 -10.23 9.80 10.16
CA VAL A 86 -9.45 8.97 9.21
C VAL A 86 -7.96 8.92 9.58
N VAL A 87 -7.35 10.07 9.91
CA VAL A 87 -5.95 10.18 10.36
C VAL A 87 -5.72 9.38 11.65
N LYS A 88 -6.64 9.51 12.61
CA LYS A 88 -6.60 8.84 13.91
C LYS A 88 -6.77 7.32 13.82
N ASN A 89 -7.59 6.84 12.87
CA ASN A 89 -7.87 5.40 12.73
C ASN A 89 -6.80 4.64 11.94
N GLY A 90 -5.83 5.33 11.31
CA GLY A 90 -4.63 4.69 10.76
C GLY A 90 -4.22 5.09 9.34
N MET A 91 -4.88 6.08 8.71
CA MET A 91 -4.37 6.61 7.44
C MET A 91 -2.91 7.05 7.63
N SER A 92 -2.02 6.62 6.75
CA SER A 92 -0.58 6.97 6.77
C SER A 92 -0.24 7.96 5.65
N VAL A 93 -0.86 7.78 4.47
CA VAL A 93 -0.63 8.59 3.29
C VAL A 93 -1.98 9.11 2.77
N MET A 94 -2.09 10.42 2.60
CA MET A 94 -3.23 11.07 1.94
C MET A 94 -2.99 11.09 0.43
N ARG A 95 -3.79 10.32 -0.30
CA ARG A 95 -3.82 10.32 -1.77
C ARG A 95 -4.74 11.41 -2.29
N LEU A 96 -4.20 12.25 -3.17
CA LEU A 96 -4.87 13.29 -3.92
C LEU A 96 -5.04 12.81 -5.37
N ASN A 97 -6.27 12.46 -5.76
CA ASN A 97 -6.55 11.96 -7.10
C ASN A 97 -6.85 13.10 -8.09
N PHE A 98 -5.86 13.47 -8.91
CA PHE A 98 -5.97 14.60 -9.85
C PHE A 98 -6.75 14.29 -11.13
N SER A 99 -7.23 13.05 -11.33
CA SER A 99 -8.23 12.75 -12.36
C SER A 99 -9.56 13.47 -12.11
N HIS A 100 -9.84 13.83 -10.84
CA HIS A 100 -11.10 14.47 -10.46
C HIS A 100 -10.91 15.73 -9.60
N ALA A 101 -9.86 15.80 -8.78
CA ALA A 101 -9.70 16.88 -7.81
C ALA A 101 -9.41 18.23 -8.50
N THR A 102 -10.06 19.28 -8.01
CA THR A 102 -9.67 20.66 -8.36
C THR A 102 -8.58 21.17 -7.42
N LYS A 103 -7.92 22.28 -7.78
CA LYS A 103 -6.89 22.89 -6.94
C LYS A 103 -7.47 23.39 -5.61
N GLU A 104 -8.70 23.90 -5.63
CA GLU A 104 -9.42 24.38 -4.45
C GLU A 104 -9.73 23.24 -3.48
N GLU A 105 -10.16 22.08 -3.99
CA GLU A 105 -10.37 20.89 -3.17
C GLU A 105 -9.07 20.38 -2.55
N VAL A 106 -7.96 20.39 -3.31
CA VAL A 106 -6.64 20.00 -2.79
C VAL A 106 -6.18 20.95 -1.70
N GLU A 107 -6.39 22.26 -1.85
CA GLU A 107 -6.08 23.27 -0.82
C GLU A 107 -6.81 22.96 0.50
N LEU A 108 -8.11 22.69 0.41
CA LEU A 108 -8.93 22.34 1.57
C LEU A 108 -8.40 21.07 2.25
N ARG A 109 -8.09 20.03 1.48
CA ARG A 109 -7.58 18.75 1.99
C ARG A 109 -6.25 18.91 2.72
N CYS A 110 -5.30 19.64 2.14
CA CYS A 110 -4.01 19.91 2.78
C CYS A 110 -4.16 20.74 4.05
N THR A 111 -4.97 21.82 4.00
CA THR A 111 -5.23 22.66 5.17
C THR A 111 -5.85 21.87 6.32
N ASN A 112 -6.88 21.05 6.02
CA ASN A 112 -7.54 20.25 7.04
C ASN A 112 -6.63 19.13 7.57
N LEU A 113 -5.73 18.57 6.74
CA LEU A 113 -4.76 17.60 7.18
C LEU A 113 -3.82 18.21 8.23
N GLU A 114 -3.22 19.37 7.95
CA GLU A 114 -2.33 20.05 8.90
C GLU A 114 -3.01 20.33 10.25
N ILE A 115 -4.29 20.75 10.22
CA ILE A 115 -5.07 20.97 11.45
C ILE A 115 -5.31 19.65 12.20
N ALA A 116 -5.65 18.58 11.47
CA ALA A 116 -5.85 17.26 12.07
C ALA A 116 -4.57 16.70 12.70
N GLU A 117 -3.42 16.83 12.04
CA GLU A 117 -2.12 16.40 12.55
C GLU A 117 -1.75 17.14 13.84
N LYS A 118 -1.95 18.46 13.88
CA LYS A 118 -1.74 19.28 15.09
C LYS A 118 -2.66 18.85 16.23
N LYS A 119 -3.95 18.62 15.94
CA LYS A 119 -4.94 18.21 16.94
C LYS A 119 -4.64 16.82 17.55
N LEU A 120 -4.06 15.92 16.77
CA LEU A 120 -3.76 14.55 17.18
C LEU A 120 -2.36 14.38 17.80
N SER A 121 -1.49 15.37 17.64
CA SER A 121 -0.14 15.33 18.20
C SER A 121 -0.19 15.36 19.74
N PRO A 122 0.63 14.53 20.45
CA PRO A 122 0.63 14.51 21.91
C PRO A 122 0.95 15.89 22.51
N ALA A 123 0.29 16.24 23.61
CA ALA A 123 0.52 17.52 24.28
C ALA A 123 1.99 17.64 24.74
N GLY A 124 2.66 18.73 24.33
CA GLY A 124 4.07 18.97 24.64
C GLY A 124 5.07 18.21 23.76
N ALA A 125 4.60 17.35 22.86
CA ALA A 125 5.45 16.82 21.80
C ALA A 125 5.68 17.88 20.71
N PRO A 126 6.77 17.80 19.93
CA PRO A 126 6.92 18.62 18.73
C PRO A 126 5.66 18.54 17.86
N GLU A 127 5.25 19.62 17.19
CA GLU A 127 4.06 19.65 16.29
C GLU A 127 4.14 18.64 15.12
N THR A 128 5.26 17.92 15.01
CA THR A 128 5.71 17.07 13.91
C THR A 128 5.63 15.57 14.23
N GLN A 129 4.76 15.13 15.15
CA GLN A 129 4.69 13.70 15.53
C GLN A 129 3.55 12.91 14.85
N GLN A 130 2.47 13.56 14.42
CA GLN A 130 1.37 12.91 13.68
C GLN A 130 1.44 13.19 12.19
N ILE A 131 2.63 13.14 11.62
CA ILE A 131 2.86 13.44 10.20
C ILE A 131 2.22 12.38 9.29
N ARG A 132 1.66 12.82 8.17
CA ARG A 132 1.18 12.03 7.05
C ARG A 132 1.83 12.49 5.76
N SER A 133 1.98 11.56 4.82
CA SER A 133 2.53 11.89 3.50
C SER A 133 1.45 12.35 2.54
N LEU A 134 1.83 13.19 1.59
CA LEU A 134 1.03 13.58 0.45
C LEU A 134 1.44 12.79 -0.79
N LEU A 135 0.49 12.08 -1.39
CA LEU A 135 0.68 11.36 -2.65
C LEU A 135 -0.22 11.97 -3.73
N LEU A 136 0.41 12.57 -4.74
CA LEU A 136 -0.28 13.04 -5.95
C LEU A 136 -0.44 11.88 -6.91
N ASP A 137 -1.67 11.52 -7.27
CA ASP A 137 -1.96 10.51 -8.29
C ASP A 137 -2.31 11.20 -9.60
N THR A 138 -1.49 10.98 -10.64
CA THR A 138 -1.64 11.63 -11.94
C THR A 138 -2.81 11.03 -12.71
N ARG A 139 -3.37 11.76 -13.66
CA ARG A 139 -4.42 11.20 -14.52
C ARG A 139 -3.82 10.23 -15.53
N GLY A 140 -2.66 10.58 -16.09
CA GLY A 140 -2.01 9.82 -17.14
C GLY A 140 -2.65 10.01 -18.52
N PRO A 141 -1.99 9.49 -19.56
CA PRO A 141 -2.49 9.57 -20.94
C PRO A 141 -3.58 8.53 -21.19
N GLU A 142 -4.84 8.88 -20.91
CA GLU A 142 -5.98 7.98 -21.16
C GLU A 142 -6.43 8.00 -22.63
N ILE A 143 -6.72 6.81 -23.16
CA ILE A 143 -7.44 6.66 -24.43
C ILE A 143 -8.94 6.60 -24.14
N ARG A 144 -9.73 7.35 -24.89
CA ARG A 144 -11.18 7.50 -24.74
C ARG A 144 -11.88 7.55 -26.08
N SER A 145 -13.15 7.14 -26.07
CA SER A 145 -14.03 7.36 -27.21
C SER A 145 -14.47 8.82 -27.34
N GLY A 146 -15.04 9.16 -28.49
CA GLY A 146 -15.65 10.47 -28.75
C GLY A 146 -16.98 10.69 -28.06
N LYS A 147 -17.58 11.85 -28.33
CA LYS A 147 -18.99 12.09 -27.98
C LYS A 147 -19.88 11.22 -28.85
N LEU A 148 -21.01 10.77 -28.33
CA LEU A 148 -22.04 10.10 -29.15
C LEU A 148 -22.82 11.14 -29.98
N LYS A 149 -23.24 10.76 -31.20
CA LYS A 149 -23.90 11.66 -32.18
C LYS A 149 -25.06 12.49 -31.63
N ASN A 150 -25.86 11.92 -30.74
CA ASN A 150 -27.07 12.55 -30.18
C ASN A 150 -26.95 12.88 -28.69
N ASP A 151 -25.73 12.90 -28.14
CA ASP A 151 -25.52 13.15 -26.71
C ASP A 151 -25.51 14.66 -26.39
N HIS A 152 -26.69 15.18 -26.07
CA HIS A 152 -26.87 16.55 -25.61
C HIS A 152 -26.71 16.71 -24.09
N SER A 153 -26.85 15.61 -23.34
CA SER A 153 -26.91 15.63 -21.87
C SER A 153 -25.60 15.20 -21.20
N GLY A 154 -24.69 14.55 -21.93
CA GLY A 154 -23.53 13.86 -21.38
C GLY A 154 -23.87 12.48 -20.79
N HIS A 155 -25.12 12.04 -20.88
CA HIS A 155 -25.65 10.85 -20.24
C HIS A 155 -26.27 9.85 -21.21
N GLU A 156 -26.30 10.16 -22.51
CA GLU A 156 -26.77 9.22 -23.51
C GLU A 156 -25.83 8.00 -23.61
N THR A 157 -26.41 6.88 -24.01
CA THR A 157 -25.69 5.61 -24.22
C THR A 157 -26.04 5.04 -25.59
N ILE A 158 -25.14 4.23 -26.15
CA ILE A 158 -25.44 3.38 -27.31
C ILE A 158 -25.21 1.92 -26.96
N THR A 159 -26.03 1.03 -27.52
CA THR A 159 -25.86 -0.41 -27.36
C THR A 159 -25.07 -0.98 -28.52
N LEU A 160 -23.91 -1.54 -28.24
CA LEU A 160 -23.13 -2.32 -29.19
C LEU A 160 -23.59 -3.77 -29.13
N GLN A 161 -23.93 -4.36 -30.29
CA GLN A 161 -24.52 -5.70 -30.38
C GLN A 161 -23.46 -6.73 -30.76
N LYS A 162 -23.45 -7.87 -30.06
CA LYS A 162 -22.57 -8.99 -30.36
C LYS A 162 -22.68 -9.43 -31.81
N GLY A 163 -21.54 -9.67 -32.46
CA GLY A 163 -21.42 -10.15 -33.83
C GLY A 163 -21.50 -9.04 -34.89
N ASN A 164 -21.88 -7.83 -34.52
CA ASN A 164 -21.79 -6.68 -35.42
C ASN A 164 -20.33 -6.24 -35.57
N LYS A 165 -20.05 -5.55 -36.68
CA LYS A 165 -18.79 -4.87 -36.91
C LYS A 165 -18.90 -3.40 -36.55
N ILE A 166 -17.81 -2.85 -36.02
CA ILE A 166 -17.66 -1.43 -35.74
C ILE A 166 -16.29 -0.96 -36.23
N THR A 167 -16.22 0.28 -36.71
CA THR A 167 -14.96 0.90 -37.14
C THR A 167 -14.53 1.93 -36.10
N LEU A 168 -13.34 1.74 -35.55
CA LEU A 168 -12.68 2.70 -34.69
C LEU A 168 -11.95 3.72 -35.57
N GLN A 169 -12.26 5.00 -35.39
CA GLN A 169 -11.80 6.09 -36.25
C GLN A 169 -10.97 7.09 -35.44
N THR A 170 -9.89 7.60 -36.01
CA THR A 170 -9.04 8.61 -35.33
C THR A 170 -9.06 9.98 -35.99
N SER A 171 -9.81 10.15 -37.09
CA SER A 171 -9.83 11.41 -37.82
C SER A 171 -10.72 12.45 -37.14
N LYS A 172 -10.33 13.73 -37.27
CA LYS A 172 -11.09 14.87 -36.73
C LYS A 172 -12.52 14.96 -37.27
N GLN A 173 -12.75 14.48 -38.49
CA GLN A 173 -14.09 14.42 -39.06
C GLN A 173 -15.03 13.58 -38.18
N TYR A 174 -14.60 12.39 -37.74
CA TYR A 174 -15.39 11.51 -36.87
C TYR A 174 -15.49 12.04 -35.43
N GLU A 175 -14.53 12.86 -34.99
CA GLU A 175 -14.64 13.59 -33.72
C GLU A 175 -15.82 14.58 -33.75
N GLU A 176 -15.96 15.34 -34.84
CA GLU A 176 -16.98 16.37 -35.02
C GLU A 176 -18.36 15.78 -35.33
N GLU A 177 -18.41 14.71 -36.15
CA GLU A 177 -19.65 14.02 -36.49
C GLU A 177 -20.27 13.29 -35.29
N GLY A 178 -19.46 12.91 -34.30
CA GLY A 178 -19.87 12.09 -33.17
C GLY A 178 -19.92 10.59 -33.49
N SER A 179 -19.88 9.78 -32.44
CA SER A 179 -19.83 8.32 -32.50
C SER A 179 -21.22 7.68 -32.51
N ASP A 180 -21.33 6.55 -33.21
CA ASP A 180 -22.54 5.71 -33.29
C ASP A 180 -22.17 4.21 -33.26
N GLU A 181 -23.16 3.34 -33.47
CA GLU A 181 -22.98 1.88 -33.44
C GLU A 181 -22.10 1.31 -34.57
N ASN A 182 -21.77 2.12 -35.59
CA ASN A 182 -20.97 1.72 -36.74
C ASN A 182 -19.58 2.38 -36.76
N ASN A 183 -19.47 3.62 -36.26
CA ASN A 183 -18.22 4.39 -36.22
C ASN A 183 -18.00 4.99 -34.83
N LEU A 184 -16.90 4.60 -34.18
CA LEU A 184 -16.51 5.12 -32.87
C LEU A 184 -15.23 5.94 -33.01
N PHE A 185 -15.30 7.23 -32.70
CA PHE A 185 -14.08 8.04 -32.63
C PHE A 185 -13.25 7.64 -31.42
N ILE A 186 -11.93 7.56 -31.59
CA ILE A 186 -10.95 7.29 -30.54
C ILE A 186 -9.93 8.42 -30.54
N ASN A 187 -9.68 9.02 -29.37
CA ASN A 187 -8.79 10.19 -29.21
C ASN A 187 -7.28 9.86 -29.27
N TYR A 188 -6.90 8.76 -29.95
CA TYR A 188 -5.53 8.29 -30.04
C TYR A 188 -5.10 8.07 -31.49
N ALA A 189 -4.34 9.02 -32.03
CA ALA A 189 -3.91 9.00 -33.43
C ALA A 189 -3.02 7.79 -33.79
N GLY A 190 -2.31 7.21 -32.81
CA GLY A 190 -1.46 6.03 -32.99
C GLY A 190 -2.21 4.69 -33.01
N LEU A 191 -3.55 4.68 -32.97
CA LEU A 191 -4.37 3.47 -32.82
C LEU A 191 -4.03 2.37 -33.84
N SER A 192 -4.00 2.71 -35.14
CA SER A 192 -3.72 1.75 -36.21
C SER A 192 -2.28 1.22 -36.19
N LYS A 193 -1.34 1.93 -35.56
CA LYS A 193 0.05 1.47 -35.41
C LYS A 193 0.22 0.54 -34.21
N SER A 194 -0.65 0.67 -33.22
CA SER A 194 -0.56 -0.02 -31.93
C SER A 194 -1.34 -1.34 -31.91
N LEU A 195 -2.19 -1.57 -32.92
CA LEU A 195 -3.06 -2.73 -33.00
C LEU A 195 -2.71 -3.62 -34.20
N ASN A 196 -2.95 -4.91 -34.02
CA ASN A 196 -2.83 -5.94 -35.04
C ASN A 196 -4.12 -6.78 -35.08
N PRO A 197 -4.47 -7.39 -36.23
CA PRO A 197 -5.57 -8.36 -36.29
C PRO A 197 -5.45 -9.45 -35.21
N GLY A 198 -6.57 -9.73 -34.53
CA GLY A 198 -6.67 -10.66 -33.41
C GLY A 198 -6.40 -10.06 -32.03
N MET A 199 -5.96 -8.79 -31.94
CA MET A 199 -5.87 -8.08 -30.66
C MET A 199 -7.26 -7.69 -30.15
N ASN A 200 -7.38 -7.49 -28.84
CA ASN A 200 -8.61 -7.01 -28.23
C ASN A 200 -8.60 -5.49 -28.07
N VAL A 201 -9.79 -4.88 -28.14
CA VAL A 201 -10.06 -3.50 -27.73
C VAL A 201 -11.21 -3.55 -26.74
N LEU A 202 -11.02 -2.96 -25.56
CA LEU A 202 -12.00 -2.97 -24.48
C LEU A 202 -12.55 -1.56 -24.28
N LEU A 203 -13.86 -1.44 -24.10
CA LEU A 203 -14.55 -0.17 -23.87
C LEU A 203 -15.19 -0.15 -22.48
N ASP A 204 -15.12 1.01 -21.83
CA ASP A 204 -15.72 1.33 -20.53
C ASP A 204 -15.39 0.25 -19.47
N ASP A 205 -14.10 0.10 -19.16
CA ASP A 205 -13.57 -0.87 -18.18
C ASP A 205 -13.89 -2.34 -18.54
N GLY A 206 -13.96 -2.65 -19.84
CA GLY A 206 -14.21 -3.99 -20.35
C GLY A 206 -15.68 -4.41 -20.42
N VAL A 207 -16.62 -3.46 -20.30
CA VAL A 207 -18.06 -3.71 -20.52
C VAL A 207 -18.33 -4.23 -21.92
N VAL A 208 -17.64 -3.70 -22.94
CA VAL A 208 -17.65 -4.24 -24.30
C VAL A 208 -16.25 -4.65 -24.70
N ILE A 209 -16.12 -5.90 -25.16
CA ILE A 209 -14.89 -6.47 -25.71
C ILE A 209 -15.09 -6.58 -27.22
N MET A 210 -14.06 -6.18 -27.96
CA MET A 210 -14.03 -6.26 -29.41
C MET A 210 -12.72 -6.90 -29.85
N THR A 211 -12.77 -7.71 -30.90
CA THR A 211 -11.60 -8.30 -31.54
C THR A 211 -11.29 -7.55 -32.84
N VAL A 212 -10.04 -7.15 -33.03
CA VAL A 212 -9.58 -6.46 -34.24
C VAL A 212 -9.61 -7.43 -35.43
N ASP A 213 -10.40 -7.11 -36.45
CA ASP A 213 -10.46 -7.88 -37.69
C ASP A 213 -9.37 -7.44 -38.67
N SER A 214 -9.23 -6.12 -38.86
CA SER A 214 -8.32 -5.54 -39.84
C SER A 214 -7.95 -4.11 -39.47
N VAL A 215 -6.73 -3.72 -39.84
CA VAL A 215 -6.17 -2.40 -39.57
C VAL A 215 -5.98 -1.67 -40.90
N GLY A 216 -6.54 -0.47 -41.00
CA GLY A 216 -6.39 0.45 -42.11
C GLY A 216 -5.60 1.70 -41.72
N ASP A 217 -5.47 2.64 -42.65
CA ASP A 217 -4.87 3.94 -42.36
C ASP A 217 -5.86 4.79 -41.53
N GLY A 218 -5.49 5.13 -40.29
CA GLY A 218 -6.32 5.88 -39.35
C GLY A 218 -7.63 5.21 -38.90
N SER A 219 -7.84 3.93 -39.22
CA SER A 219 -9.06 3.19 -38.87
C SER A 219 -8.79 1.73 -38.52
N VAL A 220 -9.58 1.18 -37.61
CA VAL A 220 -9.49 -0.22 -37.18
C VAL A 220 -10.89 -0.83 -37.15
N VAL A 221 -11.10 -1.89 -37.94
CA VAL A 221 -12.38 -2.61 -37.97
C VAL A 221 -12.32 -3.72 -36.93
N CYS A 222 -13.34 -3.78 -36.07
CA CYS A 222 -13.44 -4.76 -35.01
C CYS A 222 -14.78 -5.52 -35.09
N SER A 223 -14.77 -6.78 -34.69
CA SER A 223 -15.96 -7.57 -34.37
C SER A 223 -16.31 -7.40 -32.88
N ILE A 224 -17.57 -7.18 -32.56
CA ILE A 224 -18.05 -7.02 -31.18
C ILE A 224 -18.29 -8.41 -30.55
N ASP A 225 -17.59 -8.73 -29.47
CA ASP A 225 -17.59 -10.07 -28.87
C ASP A 225 -18.78 -10.30 -27.90
N ASN A 226 -19.30 -9.22 -27.32
CA ASN A 226 -20.44 -9.23 -26.42
C ASN A 226 -21.33 -7.99 -26.57
N THR A 227 -22.62 -8.13 -26.28
CA THR A 227 -23.55 -7.00 -26.24
C THR A 227 -23.33 -6.20 -24.96
N GLY A 228 -23.27 -4.87 -25.07
CA GLY A 228 -23.14 -3.98 -23.93
C GLY A 228 -23.49 -2.53 -24.29
N GLU A 229 -23.79 -1.73 -23.27
CA GLU A 229 -24.05 -0.31 -23.41
C GLU A 229 -22.78 0.48 -23.09
N ILE A 230 -22.44 1.44 -23.94
CA ILE A 230 -21.34 2.37 -23.71
C ILE A 230 -21.85 3.80 -23.65
N ARG A 231 -21.23 4.59 -22.78
CA ARG A 231 -21.48 6.03 -22.65
C ARG A 231 -20.55 6.85 -23.53
N SER A 232 -20.92 8.12 -23.69
CA SER A 232 -20.07 9.16 -24.28
C SER A 232 -18.72 9.26 -23.56
N ARG A 233 -17.62 9.34 -24.32
CA ARG A 233 -16.24 9.41 -23.78
C ARG A 233 -15.84 8.26 -22.84
N ALA A 234 -16.34 7.07 -23.13
CA ALA A 234 -15.95 5.83 -22.47
C ALA A 234 -14.42 5.64 -22.53
N GLY A 235 -13.86 5.02 -21.48
CA GLY A 235 -12.46 4.59 -21.49
C GLY A 235 -12.22 3.52 -22.56
N VAL A 236 -11.03 3.53 -23.15
CA VAL A 236 -10.61 2.56 -24.16
C VAL A 236 -9.29 1.94 -23.68
N ASN A 237 -9.29 0.62 -23.56
CA ASN A 237 -8.13 -0.16 -23.17
C ASN A 237 -7.65 -0.98 -24.36
N LEU A 238 -6.33 -1.05 -24.54
CA LEU A 238 -5.68 -1.74 -25.65
C LEU A 238 -4.72 -2.81 -25.07
N PRO A 239 -5.24 -3.96 -24.59
CA PRO A 239 -4.44 -5.01 -23.97
C PRO A 239 -3.18 -5.35 -24.75
N MET A 240 -2.06 -5.33 -24.05
CA MET A 240 -0.72 -5.67 -24.58
C MET A 240 -0.20 -4.75 -25.68
N ALA A 241 -0.93 -3.70 -26.05
CA ALA A 241 -0.45 -2.71 -27.01
C ALA A 241 0.62 -1.82 -26.36
N GLU A 242 1.70 -1.57 -27.10
CA GLU A 242 2.61 -0.47 -26.79
C GLU A 242 2.08 0.78 -27.48
N THR A 243 1.88 1.85 -26.70
CA THR A 243 1.38 3.12 -27.22
C THR A 243 2.50 4.16 -27.21
N ASP A 244 2.49 5.05 -28.20
CA ASP A 244 3.38 6.21 -28.28
C ASP A 244 2.85 7.42 -27.48
N LEU A 245 1.99 7.17 -26.50
CA LEU A 245 1.49 8.18 -25.58
C LEU A 245 2.62 8.71 -24.70
N PRO A 246 2.67 10.04 -24.45
CA PRO A 246 3.70 10.62 -23.60
C PRO A 246 3.56 10.12 -22.15
N ALA A 247 4.67 10.05 -21.41
CA ALA A 247 4.64 9.63 -20.01
C ALA A 247 3.79 10.54 -19.10
N MET A 248 3.63 11.81 -19.52
CA MET A 248 2.78 12.80 -18.85
C MET A 248 1.98 13.58 -19.89
N SER A 249 0.67 13.70 -19.68
CA SER A 249 -0.13 14.68 -20.40
C SER A 249 0.19 16.12 -19.97
N ASP A 250 -0.27 17.11 -20.73
CA ASP A 250 -0.13 18.52 -20.34
C ASP A 250 -0.83 18.83 -19.01
N LYS A 251 -1.94 18.12 -18.73
CA LYS A 251 -2.62 18.21 -17.45
C LYS A 251 -1.74 17.66 -16.32
N ASP A 252 -1.14 16.49 -16.52
CA ASP A 252 -0.25 15.89 -15.51
C ASP A 252 0.94 16.79 -15.19
N LYS A 253 1.54 17.41 -16.21
CA LYS A 253 2.60 18.41 -16.05
C LYS A 253 2.13 19.58 -15.18
N ALA A 254 0.97 20.15 -15.48
CA ALA A 254 0.38 21.25 -14.70
C ALA A 254 0.04 20.84 -13.25
N ASP A 255 -0.46 19.62 -13.05
CA ASP A 255 -0.80 19.08 -11.74
C ASP A 255 0.45 18.81 -10.90
N ILE A 256 1.48 18.18 -11.47
CA ILE A 256 2.77 17.94 -10.81
C ILE A 256 3.40 19.27 -10.37
N LYS A 257 3.44 20.26 -11.26
CA LYS A 257 3.97 21.59 -10.94
C LYS A 257 3.20 22.25 -9.80
N TYR A 258 1.86 22.13 -9.79
CA TYR A 258 1.05 22.59 -8.66
C TYR A 258 1.33 21.80 -7.38
N GLY A 259 1.43 20.47 -7.45
CA GLY A 259 1.77 19.61 -6.32
C GLY A 259 3.12 19.95 -5.70
N MET A 260 4.11 20.35 -6.50
CA MET A 260 5.40 20.83 -5.99
C MET A 260 5.23 22.05 -5.06
N THR A 261 4.28 22.96 -5.35
CA THR A 261 3.98 24.10 -4.46
C THR A 261 3.33 23.69 -3.13
N LYS A 262 2.86 22.44 -3.04
CA LYS A 262 2.27 21.83 -1.84
C LYS A 262 3.21 20.88 -1.12
N ASP A 263 4.49 20.85 -1.52
CA ASP A 263 5.51 20.02 -0.90
C ASP A 263 5.11 18.53 -0.86
N ILE A 264 4.50 18.04 -1.95
CA ILE A 264 4.09 16.63 -2.07
C ILE A 264 5.28 15.67 -1.92
N ASP A 265 5.04 14.50 -1.35
CA ASP A 265 6.11 13.54 -1.02
C ASP A 265 6.26 12.44 -2.06
N PHE A 266 5.15 12.08 -2.72
CA PHE A 266 5.08 11.05 -3.72
C PHE A 266 4.28 11.49 -4.94
N ILE A 267 4.69 11.01 -6.11
CA ILE A 267 3.91 11.06 -7.36
C ILE A 267 3.61 9.62 -7.75
N ALA A 268 2.33 9.22 -7.68
CA ALA A 268 1.85 7.99 -8.29
C ALA A 268 1.58 8.24 -9.76
N ALA A 269 2.49 7.78 -10.62
CA ALA A 269 2.47 8.01 -12.05
C ALA A 269 1.62 6.93 -12.75
N SER A 270 0.51 7.35 -13.35
CA SER A 270 -0.41 6.50 -14.12
C SER A 270 0.16 6.08 -15.47
N PHE A 271 -0.20 4.86 -15.89
CA PHE A 271 0.04 4.21 -17.17
C PHE A 271 1.51 4.19 -17.56
N VAL A 272 2.40 3.96 -16.58
CA VAL A 272 3.83 3.81 -16.84
C VAL A 272 4.07 2.53 -17.63
N GLN A 273 4.68 2.69 -18.81
CA GLN A 273 4.95 1.60 -19.75
C GLN A 273 6.43 1.24 -19.87
N THR A 274 7.35 2.17 -19.58
CA THR A 274 8.79 2.01 -19.80
C THR A 274 9.63 2.75 -18.75
N ALA A 275 10.89 2.35 -18.62
CA ALA A 275 11.87 3.05 -17.79
C ALA A 275 12.10 4.51 -18.22
N ASP A 276 12.10 4.79 -19.52
CA ASP A 276 12.28 6.15 -20.05
C ASP A 276 11.16 7.10 -19.63
N GLY A 277 9.91 6.61 -19.56
CA GLY A 277 8.81 7.42 -19.05
C GLY A 277 9.01 7.83 -17.58
N VAL A 278 9.56 6.93 -16.75
CA VAL A 278 9.92 7.26 -15.35
C VAL A 278 11.02 8.31 -15.30
N ARG A 279 12.05 8.20 -16.15
CA ARG A 279 13.14 9.20 -16.24
C ARG A 279 12.62 10.56 -16.70
N GLU A 280 11.68 10.61 -17.64
CA GLU A 280 11.03 11.84 -18.11
C GLU A 280 10.31 12.55 -16.95
N ILE A 281 9.52 11.81 -16.16
CA ILE A 281 8.83 12.35 -14.98
C ILE A 281 9.85 12.88 -13.97
N LYS A 282 10.90 12.11 -13.65
CA LYS A 282 11.96 12.55 -12.72
C LYS A 282 12.65 13.83 -13.20
N GLN A 283 12.92 13.94 -14.51
CA GLN A 283 13.53 15.14 -15.08
C GLN A 283 12.58 16.34 -14.99
N TYR A 284 11.30 16.16 -15.32
CA TYR A 284 10.30 17.22 -15.23
C TYR A 284 10.13 17.77 -13.80
N VAL A 285 10.16 16.88 -12.79
CA VAL A 285 10.14 17.28 -11.37
C VAL A 285 11.36 18.13 -11.01
N LYS A 286 12.56 17.75 -11.49
CA LYS A 286 13.79 18.55 -11.29
C LYS A 286 13.69 19.92 -11.96
N ASP A 287 13.12 19.98 -13.16
CA ASP A 287 12.96 21.25 -13.88
C ASP A 287 11.94 22.15 -13.17
N CYS A 288 10.84 21.60 -12.66
CA CYS A 288 9.89 22.31 -11.82
C CYS A 288 10.56 22.86 -10.54
N ALA A 289 11.40 22.07 -9.89
CA ALA A 289 12.10 22.50 -8.67
C ALA A 289 13.02 23.69 -8.94
N LYS A 290 13.77 23.67 -10.05
CA LYS A 290 14.60 24.81 -10.49
C LYS A 290 13.76 26.05 -10.78
N GLU A 291 12.64 25.89 -11.46
CA GLU A 291 11.73 27.00 -11.77
C GLU A 291 11.14 27.64 -10.51
N LEU A 292 10.82 26.81 -9.50
CA LEU A 292 10.34 27.26 -8.20
C LEU A 292 11.44 27.81 -7.27
N GLY A 293 12.72 27.75 -7.69
CA GLY A 293 13.85 28.23 -6.90
C GLY A 293 14.11 27.39 -5.64
N LEU A 294 13.77 26.09 -5.67
CA LEU A 294 14.09 25.17 -4.58
C LEU A 294 15.60 24.93 -4.52
N PRO A 295 16.18 24.71 -3.32
CA PRO A 295 17.59 24.35 -3.16
C PRO A 295 17.97 23.10 -3.98
N ASP A 296 19.23 23.03 -4.43
CA ASP A 296 19.73 21.89 -5.23
C ASP A 296 19.70 20.55 -4.46
N ASP A 297 19.83 20.62 -3.13
CA ASP A 297 19.77 19.49 -2.19
C ASP A 297 18.36 19.20 -1.65
N TYR A 298 17.35 19.91 -2.15
CA TYR A 298 15.97 19.70 -1.72
C TYR A 298 15.48 18.30 -2.06
N SER A 299 14.90 17.60 -1.09
CA SER A 299 14.38 16.25 -1.30
C SER A 299 13.10 16.27 -2.14
N LEU A 300 13.25 16.02 -3.44
CA LEU A 300 12.16 15.96 -4.42
C LEU A 300 11.20 14.79 -4.13
N PRO A 301 9.93 14.87 -4.58
CA PRO A 301 8.98 13.78 -4.44
C PRO A 301 9.48 12.50 -5.11
N LYS A 302 9.16 11.36 -4.47
CA LYS A 302 9.51 10.03 -4.95
C LYS A 302 8.48 9.56 -6.00
N ILE A 303 8.95 8.91 -7.06
CA ILE A 303 8.10 8.40 -8.14
C ILE A 303 7.65 6.97 -7.84
N ILE A 304 6.34 6.79 -7.68
CA ILE A 304 5.68 5.51 -7.53
C ILE A 304 5.03 5.15 -8.87
N SER A 305 5.61 4.21 -9.61
CA SER A 305 5.05 3.83 -10.91
C SER A 305 3.85 2.91 -10.74
N LYS A 306 2.71 3.28 -11.31
CA LYS A 306 1.52 2.43 -11.35
C LYS A 306 1.65 1.44 -12.48
N ILE A 307 1.67 0.16 -12.14
CA ILE A 307 1.69 -0.93 -13.11
C ILE A 307 0.24 -1.35 -13.35
N GLU A 308 -0.28 -0.92 -14.49
CA GLU A 308 -1.70 -1.06 -14.84
C GLU A 308 -1.96 -1.55 -16.26
N SER A 309 -0.92 -1.85 -17.04
CA SER A 309 -1.05 -2.34 -18.41
C SER A 309 -0.16 -3.55 -18.65
N GLY A 310 -0.47 -4.31 -19.70
CA GLY A 310 0.37 -5.41 -20.15
C GLY A 310 1.78 -4.98 -20.54
N SER A 311 1.94 -3.77 -21.11
CA SER A 311 3.24 -3.17 -21.41
C SER A 311 4.04 -2.86 -20.14
N GLY A 312 3.40 -2.28 -19.12
CA GLY A 312 4.04 -2.05 -17.83
C GLY A 312 4.52 -3.34 -17.15
N LEU A 313 3.77 -4.45 -17.28
CA LEU A 313 4.22 -5.76 -16.80
C LEU A 313 5.40 -6.31 -17.60
N LYS A 314 5.39 -6.16 -18.93
CA LYS A 314 6.47 -6.61 -19.81
C LYS A 314 7.80 -5.92 -19.49
N HIS A 315 7.76 -4.63 -19.16
CA HIS A 315 8.93 -3.81 -18.82
C HIS A 315 9.12 -3.61 -17.31
N PHE A 316 8.53 -4.48 -16.49
CA PHE A 316 8.46 -4.25 -15.05
C PHE A 316 9.84 -4.08 -14.39
N ASP A 317 10.82 -4.90 -14.73
CA ASP A 317 12.15 -4.87 -14.09
C ASP A 317 12.91 -3.55 -14.33
N GLU A 318 12.82 -3.01 -15.55
CA GLU A 318 13.45 -1.74 -15.90
C GLU A 318 12.70 -0.55 -15.29
N ILE A 319 11.37 -0.61 -15.23
CA ILE A 319 10.55 0.38 -14.51
C ILE A 319 10.91 0.36 -13.03
N LEU A 320 10.89 -0.82 -12.40
CA LEU A 320 11.25 -1.00 -10.99
C LEU A 320 12.65 -0.44 -10.70
N THR A 321 13.61 -0.60 -11.61
CA THR A 321 14.96 -0.06 -11.46
C THR A 321 14.96 1.47 -11.38
N GLU A 322 14.20 2.14 -12.23
CA GLU A 322 14.12 3.61 -12.28
C GLU A 322 13.17 4.23 -11.26
N SER A 323 12.13 3.52 -10.83
CA SER A 323 11.13 4.02 -9.89
C SER A 323 11.65 4.04 -8.44
N ASP A 324 11.06 4.89 -7.60
CA ASP A 324 11.35 4.88 -6.16
C ASP A 324 10.42 3.91 -5.40
N GLY A 325 9.35 3.47 -6.03
CA GLY A 325 8.45 2.42 -5.57
C GLY A 325 7.43 2.03 -6.66
N ILE A 326 6.59 1.05 -6.36
CA ILE A 326 5.58 0.54 -7.29
C ILE A 326 4.19 0.61 -6.68
N MET A 327 3.17 0.85 -7.50
CA MET A 327 1.77 0.62 -7.16
C MET A 327 1.20 -0.46 -8.08
N VAL A 328 0.74 -1.56 -7.50
CA VAL A 328 -0.03 -2.59 -8.20
C VAL A 328 -1.46 -2.08 -8.36
N ALA A 329 -1.74 -1.43 -9.49
CA ALA A 329 -3.01 -0.78 -9.78
C ALA A 329 -4.00 -1.77 -10.42
N ARG A 330 -4.64 -2.57 -9.56
CA ARG A 330 -5.40 -3.78 -9.97
C ARG A 330 -6.67 -3.51 -10.77
N GLY A 331 -7.24 -2.30 -10.65
CA GLY A 331 -8.46 -1.92 -11.36
C GLY A 331 -8.25 -1.99 -12.87
N ASP A 332 -7.42 -1.07 -13.37
CA ASP A 332 -7.01 -1.01 -14.77
C ASP A 332 -6.24 -2.27 -15.21
N LEU A 333 -5.36 -2.80 -14.36
CA LEU A 333 -4.63 -4.04 -14.69
C LEU A 333 -5.58 -5.22 -14.93
N GLY A 334 -6.68 -5.33 -14.18
CA GLY A 334 -7.66 -6.39 -14.34
C GLY A 334 -8.51 -6.29 -15.60
N VAL A 335 -8.47 -5.15 -16.29
CA VAL A 335 -9.02 -4.97 -17.64
C VAL A 335 -7.98 -5.37 -18.69
N GLU A 336 -6.70 -5.09 -18.43
CA GLU A 336 -5.59 -5.26 -19.38
C GLU A 336 -5.05 -6.70 -19.47
N ILE A 337 -5.17 -7.50 -18.40
CA ILE A 337 -4.77 -8.91 -18.39
C ILE A 337 -5.92 -9.81 -17.94
N PRO A 338 -5.88 -11.13 -18.21
CA PRO A 338 -6.91 -12.04 -17.71
C PRO A 338 -7.07 -11.91 -16.20
N ILE A 339 -8.29 -11.68 -15.71
CA ILE A 339 -8.56 -11.30 -14.32
C ILE A 339 -7.97 -12.29 -13.29
N GLN A 340 -7.94 -13.59 -13.61
CA GLN A 340 -7.35 -14.62 -12.76
C GLN A 340 -5.81 -14.53 -12.63
N GLN A 341 -5.13 -13.77 -13.50
CA GLN A 341 -3.69 -13.53 -13.45
C GLN A 341 -3.31 -12.29 -12.66
N VAL A 342 -4.24 -11.39 -12.35
CA VAL A 342 -3.97 -10.14 -11.61
C VAL A 342 -3.33 -10.42 -10.26
N THR A 343 -3.83 -11.43 -9.54
CA THR A 343 -3.28 -11.82 -8.23
C THR A 343 -1.92 -12.49 -8.33
N ASN A 344 -1.63 -13.20 -9.43
CA ASN A 344 -0.28 -13.73 -9.69
C ASN A 344 0.70 -12.60 -9.98
N ALA A 345 0.31 -11.65 -10.85
CA ALA A 345 1.12 -10.47 -11.15
C ALA A 345 1.39 -9.61 -9.91
N GLN A 346 0.40 -9.43 -9.03
CA GLN A 346 0.58 -8.78 -7.73
C GLN A 346 1.70 -9.46 -6.91
N LYS A 347 1.64 -10.78 -6.77
CA LYS A 347 2.63 -11.54 -5.98
C LYS A 347 4.04 -11.37 -6.53
N GLU A 348 4.21 -11.47 -7.85
CA GLU A 348 5.51 -11.29 -8.50
C GLU A 348 6.05 -9.86 -8.32
N MET A 349 5.22 -8.84 -8.55
CA MET A 349 5.62 -7.44 -8.37
C MET A 349 5.98 -7.13 -6.92
N VAL A 350 5.19 -7.59 -5.95
CA VAL A 350 5.47 -7.40 -4.52
C VAL A 350 6.76 -8.10 -4.14
N ALA A 351 6.95 -9.36 -4.57
CA ALA A 351 8.17 -10.12 -4.31
C ALA A 351 9.42 -9.43 -4.88
N ALA A 352 9.36 -8.91 -6.09
CA ALA A 352 10.45 -8.17 -6.73
C ALA A 352 10.77 -6.86 -5.99
N CYS A 353 9.75 -6.08 -5.62
CA CYS A 353 9.93 -4.85 -4.83
C CYS A 353 10.60 -5.15 -3.48
N ASN A 354 10.15 -6.20 -2.79
CA ASN A 354 10.73 -6.67 -1.53
C ASN A 354 12.21 -7.05 -1.69
N ALA A 355 12.53 -7.76 -2.78
CA ALA A 355 13.89 -8.22 -3.05
C ALA A 355 14.88 -7.05 -3.22
N VAL A 356 14.44 -5.94 -3.84
CA VAL A 356 15.28 -4.75 -4.06
C VAL A 356 15.10 -3.65 -3.01
N GLY A 357 14.23 -3.86 -2.00
CA GLY A 357 14.01 -2.92 -0.91
C GLY A 357 13.24 -1.64 -1.30
N LYS A 358 12.45 -1.69 -2.37
CA LYS A 358 11.60 -0.57 -2.81
C LYS A 358 10.17 -0.75 -2.30
N PRO A 359 9.50 0.31 -1.81
CA PRO A 359 8.13 0.21 -1.31
C PRO A 359 7.15 -0.18 -2.42
N VAL A 360 6.18 -1.02 -2.07
CA VAL A 360 5.09 -1.43 -2.96
C VAL A 360 3.72 -1.23 -2.33
N ILE A 361 2.81 -0.63 -3.11
CA ILE A 361 1.42 -0.38 -2.74
C ILE A 361 0.53 -1.38 -3.49
N VAL A 362 -0.32 -2.13 -2.77
CA VAL A 362 -1.40 -2.91 -3.40
C VAL A 362 -2.67 -2.07 -3.39
N ALA A 363 -3.22 -1.81 -4.58
CA ALA A 363 -4.24 -0.81 -4.77
C ALA A 363 -5.53 -1.33 -5.44
N THR A 364 -6.60 -0.57 -5.20
CA THR A 364 -7.93 -0.68 -5.81
C THR A 364 -8.77 -1.85 -5.30
N GLN A 365 -10.04 -1.58 -4.97
CA GLN A 365 -11.07 -2.56 -4.58
C GLN A 365 -10.71 -3.48 -3.39
N MET A 366 -9.86 -3.01 -2.48
CA MET A 366 -9.47 -3.79 -1.29
C MET A 366 -10.67 -4.00 -0.35
N LEU A 367 -11.52 -2.98 -0.17
CA LEU A 367 -12.74 -3.02 0.66
C LEU A 367 -13.95 -2.39 -0.07
N GLU A 368 -14.05 -2.56 -1.40
CA GLU A 368 -14.98 -1.84 -2.28
C GLU A 368 -16.43 -1.78 -1.77
N SER A 369 -16.94 -2.91 -1.24
CA SER A 369 -18.31 -2.99 -0.72
C SER A 369 -18.57 -2.02 0.44
N MET A 370 -17.53 -1.59 1.15
CA MET A 370 -17.63 -0.61 2.24
C MET A 370 -17.93 0.81 1.77
N ALA A 371 -17.79 1.10 0.47
CA ALA A 371 -18.30 2.35 -0.09
C ALA A 371 -19.83 2.49 0.12
N LYS A 372 -20.55 1.36 0.18
CA LYS A 372 -22.01 1.30 0.32
C LYS A 372 -22.48 0.67 1.62
N ASN A 373 -21.68 -0.21 2.23
CA ASN A 373 -22.05 -1.04 3.37
C ASN A 373 -21.14 -0.77 4.59
N PRO A 374 -21.62 -0.93 5.82
CA PRO A 374 -20.80 -0.69 7.01
C PRO A 374 -19.81 -1.83 7.33
N ARG A 375 -19.81 -2.93 6.56
CA ARG A 375 -18.93 -4.08 6.76
C ARG A 375 -18.47 -4.65 5.42
N PRO A 376 -17.23 -5.16 5.32
CA PRO A 376 -16.72 -5.76 4.11
C PRO A 376 -17.23 -7.20 3.94
N THR A 377 -17.09 -7.72 2.72
CA THR A 377 -17.24 -9.13 2.41
C THR A 377 -16.08 -9.95 2.97
N ARG A 378 -16.21 -11.29 2.98
CA ARG A 378 -15.11 -12.16 3.42
C ARG A 378 -13.98 -12.24 2.40
N ALA A 379 -14.30 -12.05 1.12
CA ALA A 379 -13.32 -11.97 0.06
C ALA A 379 -12.42 -10.72 0.23
N GLU A 380 -13.01 -9.57 0.54
CA GLU A 380 -12.29 -8.32 0.81
C GLU A 380 -11.36 -8.42 2.03
N VAL A 381 -11.83 -9.04 3.12
CA VAL A 381 -10.98 -9.31 4.30
C VAL A 381 -9.80 -10.22 3.92
N SER A 382 -10.06 -11.27 3.14
CA SER A 382 -9.02 -12.18 2.65
C SER A 382 -8.04 -11.47 1.72
N ASP A 383 -8.51 -10.54 0.89
CA ASP A 383 -7.69 -9.80 -0.07
C ASP A 383 -6.67 -8.90 0.66
N VAL A 384 -7.13 -8.08 1.61
CA VAL A 384 -6.26 -7.27 2.48
C VAL A 384 -5.26 -8.15 3.24
N THR A 385 -5.74 -9.25 3.82
CA THR A 385 -4.90 -10.18 4.59
C THR A 385 -3.77 -10.75 3.71
N ASN A 386 -4.08 -11.18 2.50
CA ASN A 386 -3.07 -11.75 1.60
C ASN A 386 -2.11 -10.69 1.05
N ALA A 387 -2.55 -9.45 0.80
CA ALA A 387 -1.63 -8.38 0.41
C ALA A 387 -0.57 -8.11 1.50
N VAL A 388 -0.96 -8.16 2.79
CA VAL A 388 -0.03 -8.08 3.92
C VAL A 388 0.92 -9.28 3.94
N TYR A 389 0.42 -10.50 3.73
CA TYR A 389 1.25 -11.71 3.69
C TYR A 389 2.22 -11.76 2.50
N ASP A 390 1.81 -11.22 1.35
CA ASP A 390 2.67 -11.07 0.17
C ASP A 390 3.85 -10.12 0.46
N GLY A 391 3.69 -9.24 1.46
CA GLY A 391 4.72 -8.34 1.95
C GLY A 391 4.57 -6.89 1.47
N ALA A 392 3.36 -6.49 1.05
CA ALA A 392 3.08 -5.12 0.67
C ALA A 392 3.52 -4.12 1.75
N ASP A 393 4.10 -2.99 1.34
CA ASP A 393 4.43 -1.92 2.27
C ASP A 393 3.20 -1.11 2.65
N ALA A 394 2.27 -0.96 1.70
CA ALA A 394 1.01 -0.32 1.94
C ALA A 394 -0.14 -0.98 1.17
N VAL A 395 -1.35 -0.80 1.70
CA VAL A 395 -2.61 -1.11 1.02
C VAL A 395 -3.43 0.18 0.85
N MET A 396 -4.24 0.26 -0.20
CA MET A 396 -4.92 1.51 -0.57
C MET A 396 -6.45 1.42 -0.56
N LEU A 397 -7.08 2.44 0.01
CA LEU A 397 -8.51 2.74 -0.14
C LEU A 397 -8.73 3.85 -1.17
N SER A 398 -9.68 3.63 -2.06
CA SER A 398 -10.02 4.49 -3.20
C SER A 398 -11.40 5.12 -3.03
N GLY A 399 -12.43 4.54 -3.65
CA GLY A 399 -13.80 5.03 -3.57
C GLY A 399 -14.38 4.92 -2.16
N GLU A 400 -13.91 3.95 -1.38
CA GLU A 400 -14.33 3.66 0.00
C GLU A 400 -14.19 4.87 0.91
N THR A 401 -13.09 5.61 0.78
CA THR A 401 -12.79 6.80 1.61
C THR A 401 -13.11 8.11 0.90
N ALA A 402 -13.03 8.17 -0.43
CA ALA A 402 -13.23 9.40 -1.18
C ALA A 402 -14.71 9.79 -1.33
N LYS A 403 -15.56 8.82 -1.64
CA LYS A 403 -16.99 9.04 -1.93
C LYS A 403 -17.93 8.05 -1.22
N GLY A 404 -17.38 7.15 -0.42
CA GLY A 404 -18.12 6.11 0.29
C GLY A 404 -18.92 6.64 1.47
N LYS A 405 -19.97 5.91 1.86
CA LYS A 405 -20.81 6.26 3.01
C LYS A 405 -20.11 6.07 4.37
N TYR A 406 -19.06 5.24 4.41
CA TYR A 406 -18.41 4.80 5.64
C TYR A 406 -16.88 4.98 5.61
N PRO A 407 -16.36 6.20 5.34
CA PRO A 407 -14.92 6.41 5.13
C PRO A 407 -14.08 6.12 6.39
N VAL A 408 -14.58 6.50 7.57
CA VAL A 408 -13.90 6.24 8.85
C VAL A 408 -13.91 4.75 9.19
N ASP A 409 -15.05 4.08 9.01
CA ASP A 409 -15.16 2.63 9.29
C ASP A 409 -14.30 1.80 8.32
N ALA A 410 -14.17 2.21 7.06
CA ALA A 410 -13.30 1.56 6.08
C ALA A 410 -11.83 1.61 6.52
N ILE A 411 -11.35 2.77 6.99
CA ILE A 411 -9.98 2.91 7.51
C ILE A 411 -9.78 2.08 8.76
N ARG A 412 -10.72 2.15 9.71
CA ARG A 412 -10.65 1.36 10.95
C ARG A 412 -10.61 -0.14 10.66
N THR A 413 -11.48 -0.62 9.77
CA THR A 413 -11.56 -2.02 9.37
C THR A 413 -10.28 -2.47 8.65
N MET A 414 -9.76 -1.65 7.72
CA MET A 414 -8.49 -1.92 7.05
C MET A 414 -7.35 -2.12 8.07
N ASN A 415 -7.26 -1.22 9.05
CA ASN A 415 -6.23 -1.29 10.08
C ASN A 415 -6.41 -2.52 10.99
N GLU A 416 -7.64 -2.87 11.38
CA GLU A 416 -7.92 -4.09 12.15
C GLU A 416 -7.47 -5.37 11.41
N ILE A 417 -7.73 -5.45 10.10
CA ILE A 417 -7.29 -6.59 9.28
C ILE A 417 -5.77 -6.65 9.20
N ILE A 418 -5.11 -5.50 8.98
CA ILE A 418 -3.64 -5.41 8.92
C ILE A 418 -3.02 -5.89 10.24
N LEU A 419 -3.49 -5.39 11.38
CA LEU A 419 -2.96 -5.79 12.69
C LEU A 419 -3.18 -7.29 12.97
N ALA A 420 -4.33 -7.83 12.58
CA ALA A 420 -4.59 -9.27 12.69
C ALA A 420 -3.64 -10.11 11.81
N ALA A 421 -3.40 -9.67 10.57
CA ALA A 421 -2.47 -10.33 9.65
C ALA A 421 -1.01 -10.26 10.15
N GLU A 422 -0.57 -9.10 10.63
CA GLU A 422 0.77 -8.90 11.19
C GLU A 422 1.00 -9.76 12.44
N GLY A 423 0.03 -9.78 13.36
CA GLY A 423 0.07 -10.61 14.55
C GLY A 423 0.14 -12.11 14.23
N TYR A 424 -0.65 -12.58 13.25
CA TYR A 424 -0.60 -13.97 12.80
C TYR A 424 0.72 -14.33 12.10
N SER A 425 1.30 -13.41 11.33
CA SER A 425 2.60 -13.62 10.69
C SER A 425 3.71 -13.77 11.73
N PHE A 426 3.64 -13.01 12.83
CA PHE A 426 4.59 -13.08 13.93
C PHE A 426 4.47 -14.36 14.78
N SER A 427 3.26 -14.91 14.96
CA SER A 427 3.05 -16.13 15.75
C SER A 427 3.60 -17.41 15.10
N GLY A 428 4.17 -17.31 13.89
CA GLY A 428 4.72 -18.45 13.15
C GLY A 428 3.67 -19.30 12.43
N GLY A 429 2.42 -18.82 12.36
CA GLY A 429 1.29 -19.53 11.75
C GLY A 429 1.46 -19.78 10.23
N LEU A 430 2.26 -18.96 9.55
CA LEU A 430 2.62 -19.12 8.14
C LEU A 430 3.76 -20.13 7.91
N GLY A 431 4.25 -20.77 8.98
CA GLY A 431 5.33 -21.75 8.97
C GLY A 431 6.59 -21.26 9.68
N SER A 432 7.31 -22.20 10.31
CA SER A 432 8.55 -21.97 11.08
C SER A 432 9.62 -21.19 10.31
N GLU A 433 10.66 -20.69 10.99
CA GLU A 433 11.82 -19.98 10.40
C GLU A 433 12.41 -20.59 9.11
N LYS A 434 12.21 -21.90 8.87
CA LYS A 434 12.69 -22.63 7.69
C LYS A 434 11.80 -22.51 6.44
N THR A 435 10.57 -22.00 6.58
CA THR A 435 9.61 -21.76 5.50
C THR A 435 9.31 -20.29 5.30
N LYS A 436 10.13 -19.37 5.84
CA LYS A 436 10.05 -17.94 5.51
C LYS A 436 10.19 -17.82 3.98
N ILE A 437 9.07 -17.71 3.26
CA ILE A 437 8.98 -17.21 1.88
C ILE A 437 9.27 -15.70 1.94
N ARG A 438 10.35 -15.30 2.60
CA ARG A 438 10.90 -13.96 2.49
C ARG A 438 11.90 -14.09 1.36
N GLN A 439 11.59 -13.51 0.20
CA GLN A 439 12.63 -13.27 -0.79
C GLN A 439 13.76 -12.53 -0.05
N PRO A 440 14.98 -13.07 -0.03
CA PRO A 440 16.07 -12.39 0.64
C PRO A 440 16.24 -11.03 -0.02
N PHE A 441 16.43 -9.98 0.78
CA PHE A 441 16.88 -8.71 0.24
C PHE A 441 18.20 -8.95 -0.51
N ILE A 442 18.21 -8.65 -1.81
CA ILE A 442 19.34 -8.82 -2.72
C ILE A 442 19.98 -7.47 -3.10
N GLY A 443 19.60 -6.40 -2.43
CA GLY A 443 20.12 -5.06 -2.70
C GLY A 443 21.62 -4.91 -2.39
N PRO A 444 22.14 -3.68 -2.49
CA PRO A 444 23.56 -3.39 -2.35
C PRO A 444 24.12 -3.88 -1.01
N LYS A 445 25.32 -4.47 -1.04
CA LYS A 445 26.05 -4.89 0.16
C LYS A 445 26.88 -3.71 0.70
N THR A 446 26.18 -2.73 1.27
CA THR A 446 26.77 -1.54 1.88
C THR A 446 26.92 -1.72 3.40
N PRO A 447 27.69 -0.84 4.06
CA PRO A 447 27.67 -0.68 5.51
C PRO A 447 26.22 -0.63 6.06
N ASN A 448 25.40 0.33 5.60
CA ASN A 448 23.98 0.45 5.95
C ASN A 448 23.21 -0.88 5.88
N SER A 449 23.36 -1.61 4.78
CA SER A 449 22.67 -2.90 4.58
C SER A 449 23.14 -4.00 5.55
N SER A 450 24.41 -3.95 5.98
CA SER A 450 25.03 -4.96 6.84
C SER A 450 24.58 -4.76 8.27
N ILE A 451 24.67 -3.53 8.78
CA ILE A 451 24.20 -3.22 10.13
C ILE A 451 22.68 -3.32 10.26
N ALA A 452 21.92 -2.97 9.20
CA ALA A 452 20.48 -3.16 9.16
C ALA A 452 20.08 -4.64 9.33
N ARG A 453 20.77 -5.55 8.63
CA ARG A 453 20.56 -7.00 8.79
C ARG A 453 20.86 -7.45 10.22
N GLY A 454 21.96 -6.98 10.78
CA GLY A 454 22.35 -7.23 12.18
C GLY A 454 21.28 -6.74 13.16
N ALA A 455 20.75 -5.54 12.95
CA ALA A 455 19.73 -4.93 13.80
C ALA A 455 18.42 -5.73 13.79
N VAL A 456 17.95 -6.16 12.61
CA VAL A 456 16.75 -7.00 12.51
C VAL A 456 16.96 -8.36 13.18
N SER A 457 18.10 -9.01 12.94
CA SER A 457 18.43 -10.28 13.60
C SER A 457 18.51 -10.14 15.12
N ALA A 458 19.10 -9.05 15.61
CA ALA A 458 19.23 -8.76 17.03
C ALA A 458 17.86 -8.48 17.66
N ALA A 459 16.97 -7.77 16.94
CA ALA A 459 15.61 -7.49 17.39
C ALA A 459 14.78 -8.76 17.55
N GLU A 460 14.84 -9.66 16.55
CA GLU A 460 14.18 -10.98 16.62
C GLU A 460 14.77 -11.82 17.78
N THR A 461 16.09 -11.83 17.97
CA THR A 461 16.75 -12.66 19.01
C THR A 461 16.51 -12.17 20.44
N ARG A 462 16.31 -10.86 20.63
CA ARG A 462 16.16 -10.24 21.97
C ARG A 462 14.72 -9.94 22.35
N ASP A 463 13.76 -10.38 21.54
CA ASP A 463 12.34 -10.02 21.67
C ASP A 463 12.19 -8.51 21.84
N ALA A 464 12.88 -7.74 20.99
CA ALA A 464 12.84 -6.29 21.07
C ALA A 464 11.44 -5.76 20.79
N SER A 465 11.05 -4.66 21.43
CA SER A 465 9.76 -4.01 21.19
C SER A 465 9.81 -3.02 20.01
N ALA A 466 11.01 -2.54 19.66
CA ALA A 466 11.23 -1.65 18.52
C ALA A 466 12.71 -1.65 18.09
N ILE A 467 12.95 -1.21 16.85
CA ILE A 467 14.27 -0.81 16.37
C ILE A 467 14.28 0.73 16.29
N ILE A 468 15.23 1.38 16.94
CA ILE A 468 15.44 2.83 16.90
C ILE A 468 16.57 3.09 15.90
N VAL A 469 16.28 3.90 14.88
CA VAL A 469 17.25 4.28 13.84
C VAL A 469 17.56 5.75 14.00
N LEU A 470 18.83 6.09 14.16
CA LEU A 470 19.33 7.46 14.10
C LEU A 470 20.18 7.61 12.85
N GLY A 471 19.89 8.64 12.06
CA GLY A 471 20.67 8.97 10.88
C GLY A 471 20.12 10.24 10.25
N ASP A 472 21.01 11.02 9.63
CA ASP A 472 20.63 12.24 8.94
C ASP A 472 20.06 11.95 7.54
N GLU A 473 20.19 10.69 7.06
CA GLU A 473 19.72 10.21 5.77
C GLU A 473 18.69 9.08 5.87
N GLN A 474 17.94 8.86 4.78
CA GLN A 474 16.86 7.86 4.72
C GLN A 474 17.35 6.41 4.61
N GLU A 475 18.56 6.21 4.08
CA GLU A 475 19.03 4.92 3.58
C GLU A 475 19.07 3.83 4.66
N LEU A 476 19.58 4.16 5.86
CA LEU A 476 19.67 3.19 6.96
C LEU A 476 18.28 2.68 7.37
N ALA A 477 17.32 3.58 7.54
CA ALA A 477 15.95 3.21 7.92
C ALA A 477 15.25 2.37 6.83
N GLN A 478 15.48 2.71 5.56
CA GLN A 478 14.99 1.95 4.40
C GLN A 478 15.60 0.54 4.35
N HIS A 479 16.89 0.40 4.61
CA HIS A 479 17.54 -0.91 4.67
C HIS A 479 17.02 -1.75 5.84
N VAL A 480 16.84 -1.18 7.04
CA VAL A 480 16.21 -1.89 8.15
C VAL A 480 14.82 -2.38 7.76
N SER A 481 14.00 -1.54 7.12
CA SER A 481 12.67 -1.91 6.61
C SER A 481 12.73 -3.03 5.56
N SER A 482 13.72 -3.01 4.67
CA SER A 482 13.92 -4.00 3.60
C SER A 482 14.17 -5.42 4.13
N TYR A 483 14.76 -5.55 5.32
CA TYR A 483 14.91 -6.84 6.01
C TYR A 483 13.62 -7.31 6.73
N ARG A 484 12.52 -6.55 6.60
CA ARG A 484 11.16 -6.86 7.05
C ARG A 484 11.10 -7.27 8.54
N PRO A 485 11.50 -6.38 9.49
CA PRO A 485 11.39 -6.67 10.90
C PRO A 485 9.92 -6.90 11.30
N SER A 486 9.72 -7.71 12.34
CA SER A 486 8.42 -7.94 12.97
C SER A 486 8.02 -6.86 13.98
N VAL A 487 8.88 -5.85 14.16
CA VAL A 487 8.73 -4.79 15.15
C VAL A 487 8.78 -3.43 14.45
N PRO A 488 8.17 -2.37 15.03
CA PRO A 488 8.22 -1.03 14.48
C PRO A 488 9.66 -0.48 14.47
N ILE A 489 9.94 0.33 13.46
CA ILE A 489 11.19 1.08 13.27
C ILE A 489 10.91 2.53 13.62
N LEU A 490 11.45 3.02 14.73
CA LEU A 490 11.36 4.42 15.15
C LEU A 490 12.52 5.18 14.50
N ALA A 491 12.25 5.81 13.36
CA ALA A 491 13.27 6.50 12.57
C ALA A 491 13.33 7.98 12.94
N PHE A 492 14.41 8.40 13.59
CA PHE A 492 14.61 9.81 13.92
C PHE A 492 15.07 10.57 12.67
N CYS A 493 14.29 11.58 12.28
CA CYS A 493 14.45 12.30 11.03
C CYS A 493 14.90 13.74 11.30
N ALA A 494 15.82 14.25 10.48
CA ALA A 494 16.32 15.61 10.58
C ALA A 494 15.25 16.67 10.27
N ASN A 495 14.26 16.34 9.42
CA ASN A 495 13.18 17.26 9.05
C ASN A 495 11.89 16.51 8.68
N SER A 496 10.78 17.24 8.56
CA SER A 496 9.46 16.70 8.24
C SER A 496 9.37 16.12 6.83
N LYS A 497 10.15 16.62 5.86
CA LYS A 497 10.14 16.10 4.48
C LYS A 497 10.65 14.67 4.42
N MET A 498 11.80 14.44 5.06
CA MET A 498 12.39 13.12 5.24
C MET A 498 11.42 12.18 5.96
N ALA A 499 10.82 12.65 7.06
CA ALA A 499 9.83 11.88 7.80
C ALA A 499 8.67 11.44 6.89
N ARG A 500 8.04 12.38 6.16
CA ARG A 500 6.94 12.07 5.24
C ARG A 500 7.33 11.08 4.14
N GLN A 501 8.53 11.18 3.60
CA GLN A 501 8.99 10.26 2.55
C GLN A 501 9.32 8.86 3.06
N LEU A 502 9.68 8.72 4.34
CA LEU A 502 9.92 7.41 4.95
C LEU A 502 8.65 6.67 5.37
N ILE A 503 7.51 7.37 5.53
CA ILE A 503 6.25 6.78 6.00
C ILE A 503 5.83 5.58 5.14
N LEU A 504 6.06 5.63 3.82
CA LEU A 504 5.57 4.60 2.90
C LEU A 504 6.27 3.25 3.10
N ASN A 505 7.50 3.24 3.61
CA ASN A 505 8.24 2.01 3.89
C ASN A 505 7.62 1.25 5.07
N ARG A 506 7.43 -0.06 4.93
CA ARG A 506 6.85 -0.90 5.99
C ARG A 506 7.62 -0.76 7.31
N ALA A 507 6.89 -0.83 8.42
CA ALA A 507 7.37 -0.74 9.78
C ALA A 507 7.96 0.61 10.21
N ILE A 508 8.23 1.55 9.29
CA ILE A 508 8.80 2.85 9.67
C ILE A 508 7.75 3.76 10.30
N HIS A 509 8.05 4.28 11.49
CA HIS A 509 7.34 5.33 12.19
C HIS A 509 8.33 6.47 12.42
N PRO A 510 8.30 7.51 11.58
CA PRO A 510 9.27 8.58 11.68
C PRO A 510 8.97 9.50 12.87
N ILE A 511 10.03 9.99 13.50
CA ILE A 511 9.99 10.94 14.61
C ILE A 511 10.88 12.11 14.22
N VAL A 512 10.32 13.30 14.07
CA VAL A 512 11.12 14.51 13.81
C VAL A 512 11.60 15.06 15.15
N GLY A 513 12.90 15.26 15.30
CA GLY A 513 13.50 15.82 16.52
C GLY A 513 14.98 15.53 16.66
N LEU A 514 15.53 15.85 17.84
CA LEU A 514 16.94 15.66 18.22
C LEU A 514 17.97 16.51 17.45
N GLY A 515 17.55 17.45 16.60
CA GLY A 515 18.46 18.34 15.86
C GLY A 515 19.38 19.16 16.77
N ASP A 516 18.86 19.62 17.91
CA ASP A 516 19.63 20.41 18.90
C ASP A 516 20.41 19.54 19.90
N VAL A 517 20.32 18.21 19.79
CA VAL A 517 20.97 17.28 20.71
C VAL A 517 22.35 16.89 20.17
N PRO A 518 23.42 17.06 20.96
CA PRO A 518 24.76 16.63 20.57
C PRO A 518 24.80 15.14 20.18
N PRO A 519 25.57 14.75 19.15
CA PRO A 519 25.61 13.36 18.65
C PRO A 519 25.77 12.31 19.74
N GLU A 520 26.68 12.52 20.68
CA GLU A 520 26.98 11.60 21.78
C GLU A 520 25.82 11.39 22.76
N LYS A 521 24.84 12.30 22.76
CA LYS A 521 23.63 12.23 23.60
C LYS A 521 22.39 11.80 22.83
N LYS A 522 22.43 11.79 21.49
CA LYS A 522 21.28 11.39 20.65
C LYS A 522 20.74 10.00 21.02
N PRO A 523 21.56 8.95 21.27
CA PRO A 523 21.04 7.63 21.64
C PRO A 523 20.15 7.62 22.88
N ALA A 524 20.60 8.26 23.97
CA ALA A 524 19.84 8.33 25.20
C ALA A 524 18.58 9.21 25.07
N ALA A 525 18.70 10.33 24.35
CA ALA A 525 17.58 11.23 24.09
C ALA A 525 16.49 10.59 23.22
N ALA A 526 16.89 9.79 22.22
CA ALA A 526 15.98 9.04 21.36
C ALA A 526 15.12 8.04 22.15
N ILE A 527 15.75 7.24 23.01
CA ILE A 527 15.04 6.28 23.87
C ILE A 527 14.06 7.01 24.81
N LYS A 528 14.50 8.12 25.40
CA LYS A 528 13.65 8.94 26.27
C LYS A 528 12.44 9.48 25.52
N LEU A 529 12.63 10.07 24.34
CA LEU A 529 11.53 10.62 23.54
C LEU A 529 10.58 9.52 23.05
N ALA A 530 11.11 8.37 22.61
CA ALA A 530 10.29 7.21 22.22
C ALA A 530 9.39 6.72 23.38
N LYS A 531 9.89 6.77 24.62
CA LYS A 531 9.12 6.44 25.84
C LYS A 531 8.06 7.51 26.14
N GLU A 532 8.39 8.79 26.03
CA GLU A 532 7.46 9.91 26.25
C GLU A 532 6.30 9.90 25.24
N LEU A 533 6.58 9.59 23.98
CA LEU A 533 5.57 9.37 22.93
C LEU A 533 4.78 8.08 23.14
N GLY A 534 5.24 7.22 24.05
CA GLY A 534 4.56 5.98 24.42
C GLY A 534 4.70 4.84 23.42
N HIS A 535 5.70 4.91 22.53
CA HIS A 535 6.04 3.85 21.58
C HIS A 535 6.78 2.68 22.25
N VAL A 536 7.51 2.94 23.33
CA VAL A 536 8.19 1.94 24.16
C VAL A 536 7.95 2.21 25.65
N GLN A 537 8.20 1.21 26.50
CA GLN A 537 7.98 1.26 27.95
C GLN A 537 9.23 0.84 28.72
N ALA A 538 9.34 1.26 29.99
CA ALA A 538 10.44 0.87 30.86
C ALA A 538 10.54 -0.67 30.98
N GLY A 539 11.76 -1.20 30.91
CA GLY A 539 12.04 -2.64 30.94
C GLY A 539 11.91 -3.37 29.61
N GLN A 540 11.36 -2.74 28.56
CA GLN A 540 11.36 -3.33 27.22
C GLN A 540 12.76 -3.30 26.59
N ASN A 541 13.08 -4.30 25.77
CA ASN A 541 14.32 -4.30 25.00
C ASN A 541 14.11 -3.51 23.70
N VAL A 542 15.09 -2.71 23.31
CA VAL A 542 15.14 -2.03 22.00
C VAL A 542 16.49 -2.29 21.35
N VAL A 543 16.50 -2.33 20.03
CA VAL A 543 17.74 -2.28 19.25
C VAL A 543 17.92 -0.84 18.79
N LEU A 544 19.06 -0.24 19.05
CA LEU A 544 19.39 1.08 18.54
C LEU A 544 20.49 0.93 17.49
N VAL A 545 20.33 1.58 16.34
CA VAL A 545 21.28 1.57 15.24
C VAL A 545 21.52 2.98 14.73
N HIS A 546 22.78 3.33 14.55
CA HIS A 546 23.21 4.61 13.98
C HIS A 546 24.57 4.48 13.33
N ILE A 547 24.91 5.46 12.51
CA ILE A 547 26.21 5.60 11.86
C ILE A 547 26.73 6.99 12.20
N ASP A 548 27.90 7.03 12.81
CA ASP A 548 28.56 8.26 13.21
C ASP A 548 29.92 8.37 12.53
N ASP A 549 30.33 9.59 12.26
CA ASP A 549 31.71 9.91 11.94
C ASP A 549 32.50 10.10 13.23
N GLU A 550 33.32 9.12 13.58
CA GLU A 550 34.23 9.21 14.72
C GLU A 550 35.61 9.69 14.25
N GLU A 551 36.17 10.72 14.91
CA GLU A 551 37.47 11.31 14.55
C GLU A 551 38.61 10.27 14.46
N ASP A 552 38.57 9.23 15.30
CA ASP A 552 39.62 8.20 15.38
C ASP A 552 39.32 6.92 14.56
N LEU A 553 38.05 6.67 14.21
CA LEU A 553 37.61 5.43 13.54
C LEU A 553 37.03 5.64 12.13
N GLY A 554 36.84 6.89 11.71
CA GLY A 554 36.13 7.22 10.47
C GLY A 554 34.63 6.91 10.58
N HIS A 555 34.03 6.37 9.52
CA HIS A 555 32.62 5.96 9.53
C HIS A 555 32.43 4.71 10.42
N ALA A 556 31.89 4.91 11.62
CA ALA A 556 31.63 3.85 12.59
C ALA A 556 30.14 3.46 12.58
N GLU A 557 29.86 2.17 12.42
CA GLU A 557 28.51 1.63 12.45
C GLU A 557 28.24 1.04 13.83
N THR A 558 27.27 1.58 14.55
CA THR A 558 27.01 1.20 15.94
C THR A 558 25.64 0.56 16.10
N LEU A 559 25.62 -0.66 16.65
CA LEU A 559 24.43 -1.39 17.06
C LEU A 559 24.46 -1.59 18.57
N GLN A 560 23.42 -1.12 19.27
CA GLN A 560 23.27 -1.24 20.71
C GLN A 560 22.00 -2.02 21.07
N LEU A 561 22.12 -2.90 22.04
CA LEU A 561 21.01 -3.58 22.68
C LEU A 561 20.75 -2.95 24.03
N VAL A 562 19.61 -2.28 24.19
CA VAL A 562 19.33 -1.48 25.37
C VAL A 562 18.02 -1.93 26.01
N SER A 563 17.99 -2.02 27.33
CA SER A 563 16.74 -2.10 28.08
C SER A 563 16.30 -0.68 28.43
N VAL A 564 15.08 -0.30 28.04
CA VAL A 564 14.54 1.04 28.24
C VAL A 564 14.52 1.36 29.74
N PRO A 565 15.15 2.47 30.18
CA PRO A 565 15.26 2.82 31.59
C PRO A 565 13.93 3.25 32.22
#